data_AF-A0A966QZ64-F1
#
_entry.id   AF-A0A966QZ64-F1
#
_cell.length_a   1.000
_cell.length_b   1.000
_cell.length_c   1.000
_cell.angle_alpha   90.00
_cell.angle_beta   90.00
_cell.angle_gamma   90.00
#
_symmetry.space_group_name_H-M   'P 1'
#
loop_
_entity.id
_entity.type
_entity.pdbx_description
1 polymer ?
#
loop_
_entity_poly.entity_id
_entity_poly.type
_entity_poly.pdbx_seq_one_letter_code
_entity_poly.pdbx_strand_id
1 'polypeptide(L)'
;MYHIKTVDELRHLGYKVRVRHFRHLDNNTILPRGGETVVTITDEHGHTVEGISKCSPKDGFNKKIGVAIAIGRALKSEESYVNR
;
A
#
# COMPACT_ATOMS: atom_id res chain seq x y z
N MET A 1 -7.75 18.18 -7.62
CA MET A 1 -8.08 17.17 -6.59
C MET A 1 -7.48 15.86 -7.07
N TYR A 2 -6.42 15.35 -6.42
CA TYR A 2 -5.77 14.10 -6.83
C TYR A 2 -6.68 12.92 -6.42
N HIS A 3 -7.20 12.18 -7.41
CA HIS A 3 -7.95 10.95 -7.16
C HIS A 3 -6.96 9.82 -6.87
N ILE A 4 -6.91 9.36 -5.62
CA ILE A 4 -6.11 8.20 -5.25
C ILE A 4 -6.81 6.96 -5.81
N LYS A 5 -6.15 6.24 -6.72
CA LYS A 5 -6.69 5.03 -7.32
C LYS A 5 -6.98 3.98 -6.24
N THR A 6 -8.09 3.28 -6.38
CA THR A 6 -8.43 2.12 -5.54
C THR A 6 -7.79 0.84 -6.07
N VAL A 7 -7.77 -0.21 -5.24
CA VAL A 7 -7.30 -1.54 -5.65
C VAL A 7 -8.11 -2.07 -6.84
N ASP A 8 -9.43 -1.87 -6.82
CA ASP A 8 -10.31 -2.35 -7.90
C ASP A 8 -10.08 -1.59 -9.20
N GLU A 9 -9.89 -0.28 -9.15
CA GLU A 9 -9.54 0.51 -10.33
C GLU A 9 -8.22 0.04 -10.95
N LEU A 10 -7.19 -0.21 -10.12
CA LEU A 10 -5.90 -0.73 -10.61
C LEU A 10 -6.04 -2.12 -11.25
N ARG A 11 -6.85 -2.99 -10.66
CA ARG A 11 -7.12 -4.33 -11.22
C ARG A 11 -7.85 -4.27 -12.55
N HIS A 12 -8.85 -3.38 -12.68
CA HIS A 12 -9.54 -3.17 -13.96
C HIS A 12 -8.62 -2.62 -15.05
N LEU A 13 -7.58 -1.89 -14.67
CA LEU A 13 -6.54 -1.40 -15.59
C LEU A 13 -5.49 -2.48 -15.96
N GLY A 14 -5.65 -3.71 -15.49
CA GLY A 14 -4.76 -4.84 -15.83
C GLY A 14 -3.61 -5.08 -14.85
N TYR A 15 -3.45 -4.23 -13.82
CA TYR A 15 -2.39 -4.41 -12.83
C TYR A 15 -2.70 -5.56 -11.85
N LYS A 16 -1.67 -6.34 -11.52
CA LYS A 16 -1.72 -7.29 -10.41
C LYS A 16 -1.40 -6.57 -9.10
N VAL A 17 -2.41 -6.41 -8.25
CA VAL A 17 -2.27 -5.72 -6.96
C VAL A 17 -2.32 -6.70 -5.79
N ARG A 18 -1.27 -6.69 -4.96
CA ARG A 18 -1.17 -7.45 -3.71
C ARG A 18 -1.14 -6.50 -2.52
N VAL A 19 -2.00 -6.76 -1.53
CA VAL A 19 -2.08 -5.97 -0.30
C VAL A 19 -1.70 -6.87 0.88
N ARG A 20 -0.73 -6.44 1.68
CA ARG A 20 -0.29 -7.12 2.90
C ARG A 20 -0.42 -6.18 4.09
N HIS A 21 -0.96 -6.69 5.18
CA HIS A 21 -1.10 -5.96 6.43
C HIS A 21 -0.31 -6.66 7.53
N PHE A 22 0.57 -5.90 8.18
CA PHE A 22 1.39 -6.35 9.28
C PHE A 22 0.94 -5.60 10.54
N ARG A 23 0.33 -6.30 11.48
CA ARG A 23 -0.01 -5.69 12.79
C ARG A 23 1.10 -5.97 13.78
N HIS A 24 1.35 -5.02 14.68
CA HIS A 24 2.29 -5.26 15.77
C HIS A 24 1.74 -6.30 16.74
N LEU A 25 2.64 -7.07 17.33
CA LEU A 25 2.35 -8.09 18.32
C LEU A 25 3.02 -7.70 19.64
N ASP A 26 2.33 -7.94 20.74
CA ASP A 26 2.87 -7.92 22.10
C ASP A 26 2.53 -9.25 22.76
N ASN A 27 3.54 -10.03 23.15
CA ASN A 27 3.37 -11.37 23.73
C ASN A 27 2.36 -12.24 22.95
N ASN A 28 2.53 -12.29 21.62
CA ASN A 28 1.64 -13.01 20.68
C ASN A 28 0.20 -12.47 20.58
N THR A 29 -0.11 -11.36 21.25
CA THR A 29 -1.40 -10.66 21.18
C THR A 29 -1.33 -9.52 20.17
N ILE A 30 -2.36 -9.37 19.33
CA ILE A 30 -2.35 -8.33 18.30
C ILE A 30 -2.67 -6.96 18.90
N LEU A 31 -1.76 -6.01 18.70
CA LEU A 31 -1.96 -4.63 19.15
C LEU A 31 -2.94 -3.89 18.24
N PRO A 32 -3.83 -3.05 18.81
CA PRO A 32 -4.75 -2.23 18.03
C PRO A 32 -4.06 -1.02 17.37
N ARG A 33 -2.83 -0.68 17.79
CA ARG A 33 -2.07 0.50 17.35
C ARG A 33 -0.87 0.12 16.51
N GLY A 34 -0.36 1.08 15.74
CA GLY A 34 0.80 0.87 14.88
C GLY A 34 0.50 -0.10 13.75
N GLY A 35 1.52 -0.82 13.27
CA GLY A 35 1.42 -1.70 12.12
C GLY A 35 1.68 -1.01 10.79
N GLU A 36 1.73 -1.82 9.75
CA GLU A 36 2.18 -1.47 8.42
C GLU A 36 1.26 -2.08 7.36
N THR A 37 1.08 -1.36 6.27
CA THR A 37 0.39 -1.83 5.07
C THR A 37 1.34 -1.69 3.90
N VAL A 38 1.56 -2.80 3.20
CA VAL A 38 2.42 -2.89 2.02
C VAL A 38 1.54 -3.21 0.83
N VAL A 39 1.63 -2.39 -0.21
CA VAL A 39 0.94 -2.60 -1.48
C VAL A 39 1.99 -2.77 -2.57
N THR A 40 1.90 -3.90 -3.25
CA THR A 40 2.75 -4.25 -4.37
C THR A 40 1.89 -4.23 -5.64
N ILE A 41 2.30 -3.46 -6.64
CA ILE A 41 1.62 -3.30 -7.92
C ILE A 41 2.56 -3.85 -8.98
N THR A 42 2.10 -4.82 -9.75
CA THR A 42 2.85 -5.39 -10.88
C THR A 42 2.10 -5.08 -12.17
N ASP A 43 2.80 -4.52 -13.15
CA ASP A 43 2.26 -4.25 -14.48
C ASP A 43 2.14 -5.54 -15.33
N GLU A 44 1.63 -5.39 -16.55
CA GLU A 44 1.51 -6.50 -17.50
C GLU A 44 2.86 -6.99 -18.05
N HIS A 45 3.91 -6.16 -17.97
CA HIS A 45 5.27 -6.47 -18.39
C HIS A 45 6.10 -7.16 -17.29
N GLY A 46 5.54 -7.29 -16.08
CA GLY A 46 6.19 -7.89 -14.92
C GLY A 46 6.99 -6.92 -14.05
N HIS A 47 7.04 -5.62 -14.38
CA HIS A 47 7.63 -4.61 -13.50
C HIS A 47 6.78 -4.45 -12.26
N THR A 48 7.45 -4.41 -11.12
CA THR A 48 6.79 -4.37 -9.83
C THR A 48 7.26 -3.18 -9.03
N VAL A 49 6.31 -2.39 -8.54
CA VAL A 49 6.55 -1.28 -7.62
C VAL A 49 5.90 -1.57 -6.28
N GLU A 50 6.51 -1.07 -5.21
CA GLU A 50 6.03 -1.24 -3.85
C GLU A 50 5.82 0.11 -3.17
N GLY A 51 4.71 0.21 -2.45
CA GLY A 51 4.40 1.33 -1.58
C GLY A 51 4.09 0.82 -0.19
N ILE A 52 4.65 1.50 0.80
CA ILE A 52 4.56 1.11 2.20
C ILE A 52 3.91 2.25 2.98
N SER A 53 2.95 1.95 3.85
CA SER A 53 2.34 2.89 4.79
C SER A 53 2.46 2.36 6.22
N LYS A 54 2.93 3.20 7.15
CA LYS A 54 3.11 2.85 8.56
C LYS A 54 2.16 3.69 9.41
N CYS A 55 1.37 3.03 10.25
CA CYS A 55 0.57 3.71 11.27
C CYS A 55 1.48 4.07 12.45
N SER A 56 1.23 5.21 13.08
CA SER A 56 1.93 5.60 14.30
C SER A 56 1.67 4.57 15.41
N PRO A 57 2.64 4.28 16.31
CA PRO A 57 2.41 3.48 17.52
C PRO A 57 1.35 4.06 18.46
N LYS A 58 1.01 5.36 18.30
CA LYS A 58 -0.03 6.04 19.07
C LYS A 58 -1.41 5.97 18.42
N ASP A 59 -1.47 5.73 17.12
CA ASP A 59 -2.71 5.72 16.34
C ASP A 59 -3.24 4.31 16.15
N GLY A 60 -4.57 4.20 16.04
CA GLY A 60 -5.21 2.94 15.68
C GLY A 60 -4.84 2.51 14.26
N PHE A 61 -4.57 1.21 14.09
CA PHE A 61 -4.29 0.65 12.77
C PHE A 61 -5.50 0.81 11.84
N ASN A 62 -5.32 1.47 10.69
CA ASN A 62 -6.39 1.69 9.72
C ASN A 62 -6.02 1.13 8.35
N LYS A 63 -6.67 0.02 7.97
CA LYS A 63 -6.45 -0.66 6.68
C LYS A 63 -6.78 0.23 5.49
N LYS A 64 -7.90 0.95 5.52
CA LYS A 64 -8.39 1.74 4.38
C LYS A 64 -7.44 2.91 4.09
N ILE A 65 -7.07 3.65 5.13
CA ILE A 65 -6.11 4.76 5.02
C ILE A 65 -4.73 4.23 4.65
N GLY A 66 -4.29 3.13 5.28
CA GLY A 66 -3.02 2.48 5.00
C GLY A 66 -2.87 2.09 3.53
N VAL A 67 -3.88 1.46 2.95
CA VAL A 67 -3.90 1.07 1.53
C VAL A 67 -3.85 2.30 0.62
N ALA A 68 -4.67 3.33 0.89
CA ALA A 68 -4.70 4.54 0.06
C ALA A 68 -3.33 5.24 0.01
N ILE A 69 -2.67 5.38 1.16
CA ILE A 69 -1.32 5.97 1.25
C ILE A 69 -0.29 5.08 0.54
N ALA A 70 -0.35 3.76 0.77
CA ALA A 70 0.58 2.82 0.16
C ALA A 70 0.45 2.80 -1.37
N ILE A 71 -0.76 2.81 -1.92
CA ILE A 71 -0.99 2.95 -3.38
C ILE A 71 -0.38 4.24 -3.90
N GLY A 72 -0.66 5.38 -3.26
CA GLY A 72 -0.09 6.66 -3.69
C GLY A 72 1.44 6.67 -3.69
N ARG A 73 2.07 5.99 -2.73
CA ARG A 73 3.54 5.82 -2.67
C ARG A 73 4.06 4.89 -3.78
N ALA A 74 3.37 3.78 -4.05
CA ALA A 74 3.75 2.85 -5.10
C ALA A 74 3.72 3.51 -6.49
N LEU A 75 2.63 4.22 -6.80
CA LEU A 75 2.45 4.91 -8.09
C LEU A 75 3.45 6.06 -8.28
N LYS A 76 3.82 6.77 -7.22
CA LYS A 76 4.87 7.81 -7.29
C LYS A 76 6.24 7.22 -7.62
N SER A 77 6.55 6.02 -7.10
CA SER A 77 7.79 5.31 -7.41
C SER A 77 7.81 4.86 -8.88
N GLU A 78 6.67 4.45 -9.44
CA GLU A 78 6.51 4.08 -10.85
C GLU A 78 6.73 5.28 -11.78
N GLU A 79 6.10 6.42 -11.50
CA GLU A 79 6.25 7.65 -12.29
C GLU A 79 7.70 8.15 -12.31
N SER A 80 8.44 7.96 -11.21
CA SER A 80 9.87 8.30 -11.13
C SER A 80 10.76 7.38 -11.98
N TYR A 81 10.28 6.18 -12.32
CA TYR A 81 11.00 5.21 -13.16
C TYR A 81 10.73 5.46 -14.65
N VAL A 82 9.49 5.78 -15.03
CA VAL A 82 9.11 6.05 -16.43
C VAL A 82 9.71 7.36 -16.97
N ASN A 83 9.93 8.36 -16.11
CA ASN A 83 10.49 9.66 -16.50
C ASN A 83 12.05 9.71 -16.47
N ARG A 84 12.71 8.56 -16.48
CA ARG A 84 14.18 8.42 -16.47
C ARG A 84 14.68 7.80 -17.76
#